data_AF-A0A0C2IYP9-F1
#
_entry.id   AF-A0A0C2IYP9-F1
#
_cell.length_a   1.000
_cell.length_b   1.000
_cell.length_c   1.000
_cell.angle_alpha   90.00
_cell.angle_beta   90.00
_cell.angle_gamma   90.00
#
_symmetry.space_group_name_H-M   'P 1'
#
loop_
_entity.id
_entity.type
_entity.pdbx_description
1 polymer ?
#
loop_
_entity_poly.entity_id
_entity_poly.type
_entity_poly.pdbx_seq_one_letter_code
_entity_poly.pdbx_strand_id
1 'polypeptide(L)'
;MKPKLCDDKQGCYHESEKCDGFNDCSDKSDEMYCQNQSECLGNEFITCDGDTKICISRVCDGFNDCEDLSDEGDQCNHKDNIKNISIDIKKDGRILFTWAHQDSTNEFEILIYSV
;
A
#
# COMPACT_ATOMS: atom_id res chain seq x y z
N MET A 1 -18.89 8.07 8.47
CA MET A 1 -18.25 9.33 8.06
C MET A 1 -18.77 9.73 6.68
N LYS A 2 -18.79 11.02 6.33
CA LYS A 2 -19.26 11.48 5.01
C LYS A 2 -18.05 11.65 4.08
N PRO A 3 -18.13 11.20 2.82
CA PRO A 3 -17.04 11.38 1.87
C PRO A 3 -16.94 12.85 1.41
N LYS A 4 -15.71 13.29 1.13
CA LYS A 4 -15.35 14.59 0.54
C LYS A 4 -15.30 14.47 -0.98
N LEU A 5 -15.59 15.55 -1.69
CA LEU A 5 -15.61 15.60 -3.15
C LEU A 5 -14.24 16.03 -3.67
N CYS A 6 -13.77 15.43 -4.78
CA CYS A 6 -12.59 15.88 -5.51
C CYS A 6 -12.79 17.30 -6.09
N ASP A 7 -11.72 18.04 -6.36
CA ASP A 7 -11.80 19.42 -6.88
C ASP A 7 -12.43 19.47 -8.28
N ASP A 8 -12.14 18.48 -9.13
CA ASP A 8 -12.76 18.29 -10.45
C ASP A 8 -14.21 17.80 -10.39
N LYS A 9 -14.70 17.48 -9.18
CA LYS A 9 -16.05 16.97 -8.89
C LYS A 9 -16.36 15.62 -9.54
N GLN A 10 -15.36 14.88 -10.01
CA GLN A 10 -15.51 13.56 -10.62
C GLN A 10 -15.02 12.44 -9.69
N GLY A 11 -15.44 12.48 -8.44
CA GLY A 11 -15.05 11.48 -7.46
C GLY A 11 -15.32 11.94 -6.05
N CYS A 12 -15.22 11.01 -5.12
CA CYS A 12 -15.22 11.31 -3.70
C CYS A 12 -14.15 10.46 -3.01
N TYR A 13 -13.56 11.01 -1.96
CA TYR A 13 -12.60 10.35 -1.10
C TYR A 13 -13.02 10.51 0.37
N HIS A 14 -12.53 9.64 1.25
CA HIS A 14 -12.74 9.66 2.69
C HIS A 14 -11.67 10.50 3.39
N GLU A 15 -11.92 10.91 4.64
CA GLU A 15 -10.92 11.67 5.40
C GLU A 15 -9.61 10.89 5.59
N SER A 16 -9.67 9.55 5.61
CA SER A 16 -8.51 8.66 5.66
C SER A 16 -7.74 8.57 4.35
N GLU A 17 -8.36 8.97 3.25
CA GLU A 17 -7.84 8.97 1.87
C GLU A 17 -7.35 10.38 1.48
N LYS A 18 -7.15 11.27 2.47
CA LYS A 18 -6.58 12.61 2.25
C LYS A 18 -5.11 12.55 2.59
N CYS A 19 -4.24 12.86 1.64
CA CYS A 19 -2.79 12.89 1.85
C CYS A 19 -2.24 11.52 2.28
N ASP A 20 -2.85 10.44 1.80
CA ASP A 20 -2.47 9.07 2.18
C ASP A 20 -1.43 8.45 1.23
N GLY A 21 -1.05 9.19 0.19
CA GLY A 21 -0.10 8.78 -0.84
C GLY A 21 -0.74 8.06 -2.02
N PHE A 22 -2.04 7.79 -1.99
CA PHE A 22 -2.78 7.21 -3.10
C PHE A 22 -3.55 8.30 -3.85
N ASN A 23 -3.79 8.04 -5.14
CA ASN A 23 -4.55 8.96 -5.97
C ASN A 23 -5.99 8.45 -6.12
N ASP A 24 -6.82 8.74 -5.14
CA ASP A 24 -8.24 8.42 -5.09
C ASP A 24 -9.07 9.41 -5.92
N CYS A 25 -8.56 10.62 -6.15
CA CYS A 25 -9.14 11.56 -7.10
C CYS A 25 -8.49 11.50 -8.49
N SER A 26 -9.28 11.62 -9.57
CA SER A 26 -8.70 11.64 -10.93
C SER A 26 -7.77 12.84 -11.18
N ASP A 27 -7.93 13.91 -10.39
CA ASP A 27 -7.20 15.17 -10.46
C ASP A 27 -6.12 15.34 -9.36
N LYS A 28 -5.89 14.32 -8.50
CA LYS A 28 -4.95 14.37 -7.37
C LYS A 28 -5.29 15.40 -6.28
N SER A 29 -6.53 15.88 -6.23
CA SER A 29 -6.93 16.92 -5.27
C SER A 29 -6.96 16.45 -3.82
N ASP A 30 -7.19 15.17 -3.59
CA ASP A 30 -6.97 14.42 -2.35
C ASP A 30 -5.50 14.48 -1.88
N GLU A 31 -4.54 14.53 -2.80
CA GLU A 31 -3.10 14.61 -2.48
C GLU A 31 -2.52 16.03 -2.54
N MET A 32 -3.35 17.04 -2.82
CA MET A 32 -2.94 18.44 -2.86
C MET A 32 -3.12 19.16 -1.51
N TYR A 33 -2.25 20.15 -1.26
CA TYR A 33 -2.29 21.05 -0.08
C TYR A 33 -2.15 20.33 1.29
N CYS A 34 -1.37 19.25 1.34
CA CYS A 34 -0.99 18.55 2.56
C CYS A 34 0.00 19.39 3.39
N GLN A 35 -0.47 20.49 4.00
CA GLN A 35 0.35 21.29 4.91
C GLN A 35 0.59 20.50 6.20
N ASN A 36 1.82 20.00 6.35
CA ASN A 36 2.30 19.28 7.54
C ASN A 36 1.61 17.94 7.84
N GLN A 37 1.01 17.31 6.82
CA GLN A 37 0.55 15.91 6.90
C GLN A 37 1.43 15.00 6.03
N SER A 38 2.74 15.22 6.04
CA SER A 38 3.72 14.15 5.78
C SER A 38 3.82 13.21 7.00
N GLU A 39 2.71 12.95 7.66
CA GLU A 39 2.60 11.78 8.52
C GLU A 39 2.11 10.71 7.58
N CYS A 40 3.06 9.90 7.09
CA CYS A 40 2.74 8.62 6.49
C CYS A 40 1.65 7.93 7.30
N LEU A 41 0.90 6.98 6.71
CA LEU A 41 -0.02 6.19 7.52
C LEU A 41 0.76 5.49 8.65
N GLY A 42 0.71 6.04 9.86
CA GLY A 42 1.58 5.65 10.98
C GLY A 42 2.97 6.30 10.97
N ASN A 43 3.78 6.01 12.00
CA ASN A 43 5.18 6.43 12.11
C ASN A 43 6.11 5.61 11.20
N GLU A 44 5.64 5.24 10.02
CA GLU A 44 6.28 4.31 9.10
C GLU A 44 7.04 5.07 8.02
N PHE A 45 8.32 5.29 8.32
CA PHE A 45 9.26 5.99 7.46
C PHE A 45 10.47 5.11 7.14
N ILE A 46 11.01 5.28 5.94
CA ILE A 46 12.34 4.83 5.55
C ILE A 46 13.25 6.04 5.41
N THR A 47 14.51 5.89 5.78
CA THR A 47 15.55 6.90 5.57
C THR A 47 16.38 6.47 4.35
N CYS A 48 16.43 7.33 3.32
CA CYS A 48 17.31 7.18 2.15
C CYS A 48 18.79 7.38 2.56
N ASP A 49 19.77 6.97 1.73
CA ASP A 49 21.15 7.41 1.96
C ASP A 49 21.22 8.94 1.72
N GLY A 50 21.44 9.71 2.79
CA GLY A 50 21.44 11.17 2.76
C GLY A 50 20.48 11.85 3.75
N ASP A 51 19.92 11.11 4.71
CA ASP A 51 19.02 11.60 5.79
C ASP A 51 17.63 12.07 5.33
N THR A 52 17.29 11.93 4.05
CA THR A 52 15.93 12.14 3.54
C THR A 52 15.02 11.03 4.07
N LYS A 53 13.84 11.40 4.56
CA LYS A 53 12.82 10.44 5.02
C LYS A 53 11.62 10.47 4.10
N ILE A 54 11.20 9.30 3.65
CA ILE A 54 10.01 9.12 2.82
C ILE A 54 9.08 8.10 3.49
N CYS A 55 7.82 8.10 3.06
CA CYS A 55 6.85 7.11 3.52
C CYS A 55 7.15 5.73 2.95
N ILE A 56 6.85 4.67 3.70
CA ILE A 56 6.96 3.30 3.18
C ILE A 56 6.08 3.13 1.92
N SER A 57 4.94 3.83 1.83
CA SER A 57 4.09 3.82 0.64
C SER A 57 4.75 4.35 -0.63
N ARG A 58 5.87 5.08 -0.50
CA ARG A 58 6.67 5.62 -1.62
C ARG A 58 7.88 4.77 -1.97
N VAL A 59 7.98 3.56 -1.43
CA VAL A 59 9.01 2.60 -1.80
C VAL A 59 8.44 1.70 -2.89
N CYS A 60 9.12 1.61 -4.03
CA CYS A 60 8.70 0.84 -5.20
C CYS A 60 7.34 1.30 -5.79
N ASP A 61 7.04 2.59 -5.70
CA ASP A 61 5.82 3.20 -6.25
C ASP A 61 5.99 3.70 -7.70
N GLY A 62 7.22 3.62 -8.22
CA GLY A 62 7.59 4.01 -9.57
C GLY A 62 8.02 5.48 -9.71
N PHE A 63 8.10 6.22 -8.61
CA PHE A 63 8.62 7.58 -8.54
C PHE A 63 9.93 7.62 -7.77
N ASN A 64 10.85 8.47 -8.22
CA ASN A 64 12.09 8.70 -7.50
C ASN A 64 11.88 9.76 -6.42
N ASP A 65 11.60 9.32 -5.19
CA ASP A 65 11.43 10.11 -3.99
C ASP A 65 12.74 10.24 -3.19
N CYS A 66 13.67 9.28 -3.30
CA CYS A 66 15.01 9.42 -2.73
C CYS A 66 16.02 10.04 -3.72
N GLU A 67 16.96 10.88 -3.25
CA GLU A 67 18.01 11.43 -4.14
C GLU A 67 18.98 10.35 -4.67
N ASP A 68 19.10 9.25 -3.95
CA ASP A 68 19.99 8.12 -4.25
C ASP A 68 19.30 6.99 -5.04
N LEU A 69 18.01 7.14 -5.39
CA LEU A 69 17.17 6.11 -6.04
C LEU A 69 17.02 4.81 -5.23
N SER A 70 17.29 4.83 -3.92
CA SER A 70 17.21 3.64 -3.08
C SER A 70 15.78 3.13 -2.86
N ASP A 71 14.80 4.01 -2.99
CA ASP A 71 13.37 3.71 -2.98
C ASP A 71 12.89 2.97 -4.23
N GLU A 72 13.57 3.14 -5.36
CA GLU A 72 13.23 2.53 -6.67
C GLU A 72 14.33 1.59 -7.22
N GLY A 73 15.22 1.12 -6.34
CA GLY A 73 16.37 0.31 -6.73
C GLY A 73 16.03 -1.12 -7.18
N ASP A 74 17.07 -1.93 -7.42
CA ASP A 74 16.92 -3.31 -7.93
C ASP A 74 16.03 -4.20 -7.04
N GLN A 75 15.92 -3.91 -5.74
CA GLN A 75 14.96 -4.57 -4.83
C GLN A 75 13.50 -4.43 -5.25
N CYS A 76 13.14 -3.34 -5.96
CA CYS A 76 11.80 -3.12 -6.48
C CYS A 76 11.47 -3.97 -7.73
N ASN A 77 12.42 -4.77 -8.22
CA ASN A 77 12.15 -5.87 -9.15
C ASN A 77 11.47 -7.07 -8.45
N HIS A 78 10.47 -6.81 -7.61
CA HIS A 78 9.53 -7.83 -7.19
C HIS A 78 8.63 -8.19 -8.38
N LYS A 79 9.15 -9.06 -9.26
CA LYS A 79 8.35 -9.79 -10.26
C LYS A 79 7.33 -10.73 -9.64
N ASP A 80 7.29 -10.79 -8.31
CA ASP A 80 6.26 -11.48 -7.54
C ASP A 80 5.01 -10.62 -7.49
N ASN A 81 4.27 -10.67 -8.59
CA ASN A 81 2.93 -10.11 -8.75
C ASN A 81 1.91 -10.91 -7.92
N ILE A 82 2.12 -10.99 -6.61
CA ILE A 82 1.19 -11.64 -5.69
C ILE A 82 0.00 -10.69 -5.50
N LYS A 83 -1.20 -11.16 -5.84
CA LYS A 83 -2.46 -10.40 -5.77
C LYS A 83 -3.54 -11.27 -5.11
N ASN A 84 -4.64 -10.66 -4.71
CA ASN A 84 -5.84 -11.37 -4.22
C ASN A 84 -5.55 -12.34 -3.08
N ILE A 85 -4.76 -11.92 -2.10
CA ILE A 85 -4.45 -12.74 -0.91
C ILE A 85 -5.72 -12.86 -0.07
N SER A 86 -6.18 -14.08 0.19
CA SER A 86 -7.31 -14.37 1.07
C SER A 86 -6.93 -15.43 2.11
N ILE A 87 -7.50 -15.27 3.30
CA ILE A 87 -7.30 -16.16 4.46
C ILE A 87 -8.67 -16.65 4.91
N ASP A 88 -8.89 -17.96 4.89
CA ASP A 88 -10.10 -18.60 5.38
C ASP A 88 -9.80 -19.46 6.62
N ILE A 89 -10.39 -19.10 7.76
CA ILE A 89 -10.22 -19.81 9.04
C ILE A 89 -11.38 -20.78 9.21
N LYS A 90 -11.07 -22.08 9.13
CA LYS A 90 -12.05 -23.16 9.27
C LYS A 90 -12.20 -23.57 10.73
N LYS A 91 -13.39 -24.03 11.09
CA LYS A 91 -13.76 -24.39 12.48
C LYS A 91 -13.02 -25.61 13.04
N ASP A 92 -12.27 -26.33 12.20
CA ASP A 92 -11.52 -27.53 12.56
C ASP A 92 -10.01 -27.26 12.74
N GLY A 93 -9.63 -25.99 12.96
CA GLY A 93 -8.24 -25.59 13.18
C GLY A 93 -7.43 -25.45 11.89
N ARG A 94 -8.08 -25.56 10.72
CA ARG A 94 -7.43 -25.33 9.43
C ARG A 94 -7.48 -23.87 9.02
N ILE A 95 -6.39 -23.39 8.44
CA ILE A 95 -6.31 -22.07 7.81
C ILE A 95 -5.90 -22.27 6.36
N LEU A 96 -6.73 -21.80 5.45
CA LEU A 96 -6.48 -21.82 4.01
C LEU A 96 -6.02 -20.44 3.56
N PHE A 97 -4.83 -20.38 2.99
CA PHE A 97 -4.30 -19.23 2.27
C PHE A 97 -4.58 -19.41 0.79
N THR A 98 -5.07 -18.38 0.12
CA THR A 98 -5.14 -18.33 -1.35
C THR A 98 -4.51 -17.05 -1.84
N TRP A 99 -3.82 -17.12 -2.97
CA TRP A 99 -3.24 -15.95 -3.62
C TRP A 99 -3.13 -16.18 -5.13
N ALA A 100 -3.21 -15.10 -5.91
CA ALA A 100 -2.85 -15.11 -7.32
C ALA A 100 -1.37 -14.74 -7.46
N HIS A 101 -0.61 -15.43 -8.29
CA HIS A 101 0.73 -15.04 -8.72
C HIS A 101 0.80 -15.15 -10.24
N GLN A 102 1.12 -14.05 -10.91
CA GLN A 102 1.00 -13.94 -12.37
C GLN A 102 -0.42 -14.29 -12.83
N ASP A 103 -0.59 -15.32 -13.67
CA ASP A 103 -1.88 -15.82 -14.16
C ASP A 103 -2.37 -17.07 -13.39
N SER A 104 -1.67 -17.45 -12.31
CA SER A 104 -1.95 -18.67 -11.53
C SER A 104 -2.63 -18.34 -10.22
N THR A 105 -3.67 -19.09 -9.87
CA THR A 105 -4.22 -19.08 -8.51
C THR A 105 -3.57 -20.21 -7.71
N ASN A 106 -3.05 -19.89 -6.54
CA ASN A 106 -2.37 -20.79 -5.63
C ASN A 106 -3.12 -20.87 -4.30
N GLU A 107 -3.02 -22.02 -3.64
CA GLU A 107 -3.61 -22.24 -2.33
C GLU A 107 -2.69 -23.07 -1.42
N PHE A 108 -2.74 -22.81 -0.12
CA PHE A 108 -1.99 -23.53 0.89
C PHE A 108 -2.80 -23.68 2.18
N GLU A 109 -2.96 -24.90 2.68
CA GLU A 109 -3.71 -25.19 3.90
C GLU A 109 -2.77 -25.59 5.04
N ILE A 110 -2.87 -24.92 6.19
CA ILE A 110 -2.20 -25.31 7.43
C ILE A 110 -3.21 -25.84 8.43
N LEU A 111 -2.76 -26.74 9.31
CA LEU A 111 -3.54 -27.27 10.43
C LEU A 111 -2.86 -26.88 11.74
N ILE A 112 -3.59 -26.13 12.56
CA ILE A 112 -3.15 -25.71 13.89
C ILE A 112 -3.70 -26.69 14.91
N TYR A 113 -2.81 -27.30 15.67
CA TYR A 113 -3.17 -28.13 16.82
C TYR A 113 -3.11 -27.28 18.09
N SER A 114 -4.17 -27.33 18.89
CA SER A 114 -4.07 -26.91 20.29
C SER A 114 -3.30 -28.00 21.04
N VAL A 115 -2.22 -27.61 21.71
CA VAL A 115 -1.48 -28.47 22.65
C VAL A 115 -2.19 -28.47 23.99
#